data_AF-A0A0S2JJK5-F1
#
_entry.id   AF-A0A0S2JJK5-F1
#
_cell.length_a   1.000
_cell.length_b   1.000
_cell.length_c   1.000
_cell.angle_alpha   90.00
_cell.angle_beta   90.00
_cell.angle_gamma   90.00
#
_symmetry.space_group_name_H-M   'P 1'
#
loop_
_entity.id
_entity.type
_entity.pdbx_description
1 polymer ?
#
loop_
_entity_poly.entity_id
_entity_poly.type
_entity_poly.pdbx_seq_one_letter_code
_entity_poly.pdbx_strand_id
1 'polypeptide(L)'
;MNRRQKIKLKLFSFINKIRLSFQLEMTESFYRVVVHENAKPYIMLLKSLLTLVSLFLAFIVFEKSFYAFVAGLTVYLLITFLEQTIFIYNSFLVMPQLTYEHDPERLLGVSFGVGVNPSGGPEIPIVGFVVKDEEYAHQMHETLLYWAGGSTHDEAGNVCLSTIVLNPKEYVFLCYPNLESDSVKKHNEGIEKRRKAESLTDVHVPMFALTIIGKRCEIGPQSYFPLFREKHKDGVPVLFQICIPGENGGVKSIDGLDDFVLFNLKIRDKDELTRMDIEYDYMRVMG
;
A
#
# COMPACT_ATOMS: atom_id res chain seq x y z
N MET A 1 -24.22 -6.54 18.74
CA MET A 1 -24.23 -6.10 17.33
C MET A 1 -25.63 -6.25 16.73
N ASN A 2 -26.25 -5.15 16.31
CA ASN A 2 -27.68 -5.08 15.98
C ASN A 2 -27.98 -5.60 14.54
N ARG A 3 -29.20 -6.08 14.25
CA ARG A 3 -29.56 -6.74 12.96
C ARG A 3 -29.27 -5.87 11.73
N ARG A 4 -29.46 -4.55 11.85
CA ARG A 4 -29.12 -3.56 10.81
C ARG A 4 -27.62 -3.45 10.53
N GLN A 5 -26.77 -3.60 11.56
CA GLN A 5 -25.31 -3.57 11.40
C GLN A 5 -24.81 -4.83 10.65
N LYS A 6 -25.39 -6.00 10.94
CA LYS A 6 -25.09 -7.25 10.20
C LYS A 6 -25.45 -7.16 8.71
N ILE A 7 -26.59 -6.53 8.38
CA ILE A 7 -27.02 -6.34 6.98
C ILE A 7 -26.08 -5.36 6.27
N LYS A 8 -25.73 -4.23 6.91
CA LYS A 8 -24.74 -3.29 6.35
C LYS A 8 -23.40 -3.96 6.09
N LEU A 9 -22.86 -4.71 7.05
CA LEU A 9 -21.59 -5.42 6.90
C LEU A 9 -21.63 -6.46 5.77
N LYS A 10 -22.73 -7.23 5.65
CA LYS A 10 -22.91 -8.16 4.52
C LYS A 10 -22.97 -7.45 3.18
N LEU A 11 -23.66 -6.31 3.10
CA LEU A 11 -23.75 -5.52 1.88
C LEU A 11 -22.39 -4.93 1.49
N PHE A 12 -21.65 -4.35 2.45
CA PHE A 12 -20.28 -3.86 2.23
C PHE A 12 -19.33 -4.98 1.80
N SER A 13 -19.39 -6.14 2.44
CA SER A 13 -18.59 -7.31 2.06
C SER A 13 -18.94 -7.80 0.65
N PHE A 14 -20.21 -7.81 0.28
CA PHE A 14 -20.67 -8.20 -1.06
C PHE A 14 -20.23 -7.21 -2.13
N ILE A 15 -20.39 -5.90 -1.89
CA ILE A 15 -19.94 -4.84 -2.79
C ILE A 15 -18.41 -4.91 -2.96
N ASN A 16 -17.67 -5.10 -1.87
CA ASN A 16 -16.21 -5.28 -1.93
C ASN A 16 -15.84 -6.54 -2.72
N LYS A 17 -16.57 -7.65 -2.56
CA LYS A 17 -16.32 -8.88 -3.31
C LYS A 17 -16.56 -8.68 -4.80
N ILE A 18 -17.65 -8.01 -5.19
CA ILE A 18 -17.91 -7.66 -6.60
C ILE A 18 -16.79 -6.76 -7.11
N ARG A 19 -16.42 -5.72 -6.37
CA ARG A 19 -15.36 -4.78 -6.76
C ARG A 19 -13.99 -5.42 -6.90
N LEU A 20 -13.67 -6.42 -6.08
CA LEU A 20 -12.43 -7.20 -6.20
C LEU A 20 -12.48 -8.19 -7.37
N SER A 21 -13.69 -8.58 -7.81
CA SER A 21 -13.88 -9.55 -8.88
C SER A 21 -14.09 -8.91 -10.25
N PHE A 22 -14.62 -7.68 -10.29
CA PHE A 22 -14.98 -6.93 -11.49
C PHE A 22 -14.59 -5.46 -11.29
N GLN A 23 -13.70 -4.98 -12.14
CA GLN A 23 -13.32 -3.57 -12.21
C GLN A 23 -13.58 -3.06 -13.64
N LEU A 24 -14.16 -1.87 -13.72
CA LEU A 24 -14.26 -1.15 -14.99
C LEU A 24 -13.12 -0.16 -15.01
N GLU A 25 -12.15 -0.40 -15.89
CA GLU A 25 -11.02 0.50 -16.07
C GLU A 25 -11.25 1.30 -17.35
N MET A 26 -11.20 2.63 -17.24
CA MET A 26 -11.31 3.52 -18.38
C MET A 26 -9.89 3.77 -18.90
N THR A 27 -9.58 3.25 -20.08
CA THR A 27 -8.39 3.68 -20.84
C THR A 27 -8.74 4.95 -21.64
N GLU A 28 -7.76 5.67 -22.18
CA GLU A 28 -7.95 6.95 -22.90
C GLU A 28 -8.99 6.92 -24.04
N SER A 29 -9.37 5.74 -24.55
CA SER A 29 -10.33 5.59 -25.65
C SER A 29 -11.50 4.62 -25.41
N PHE A 30 -11.44 3.71 -24.41
CA PHE A 30 -12.47 2.68 -24.21
C PHE A 30 -12.55 2.18 -22.76
N TYR A 31 -13.71 1.64 -22.37
CA TYR A 31 -13.90 0.91 -21.11
C TYR A 31 -13.47 -0.54 -21.28
N ARG A 32 -12.57 -1.01 -20.40
CA ARG A 32 -12.17 -2.42 -20.32
C ARG A 32 -12.81 -3.05 -19.10
N VAL A 33 -13.39 -4.23 -19.29
CA VAL A 33 -13.88 -5.05 -18.19
C VAL A 33 -12.73 -5.87 -17.68
N VAL A 34 -12.38 -5.67 -16.42
CA VAL A 34 -11.31 -6.39 -15.76
C VAL A 34 -11.93 -7.39 -14.78
N VAL A 35 -11.65 -8.67 -14.98
CA VAL A 35 -12.31 -9.78 -14.28
C VAL A 35 -11.28 -10.67 -13.60
N HIS A 36 -11.57 -11.17 -12.41
CA HIS A 36 -10.69 -12.13 -11.75
C HIS A 36 -10.47 -13.40 -12.59
N GLU A 37 -9.26 -13.94 -12.59
CA GLU A 37 -8.84 -15.10 -13.42
C GLU A 37 -9.71 -16.36 -13.25
N ASN A 38 -10.29 -16.60 -12.07
CA ASN A 38 -11.26 -17.68 -11.84
C ASN A 38 -12.45 -17.68 -12.83
N ALA A 39 -12.78 -16.52 -13.41
CA ALA A 39 -13.82 -16.41 -14.44
C ALA A 39 -13.32 -16.79 -15.85
N LYS A 40 -12.00 -16.84 -16.09
CA LYS A 40 -11.37 -17.15 -17.37
C LYS A 40 -11.89 -18.42 -18.05
N PRO A 41 -11.98 -19.59 -17.37
CA PRO A 41 -12.53 -20.78 -18.02
C PRO A 41 -13.98 -20.60 -18.48
N TYR A 42 -14.80 -19.88 -17.71
CA TYR A 42 -16.20 -19.63 -18.05
C TYR A 42 -16.34 -18.66 -19.24
N ILE A 43 -15.52 -17.61 -19.30
CA ILE A 43 -15.51 -16.66 -20.42
C ILE A 43 -15.01 -17.34 -21.70
N MET A 44 -13.98 -18.19 -21.61
CA MET A 44 -13.48 -18.99 -22.75
C MET A 44 -14.53 -20.00 -23.24
N LEU A 45 -15.27 -20.63 -22.32
CA LEU A 45 -16.37 -21.52 -22.66
C LEU A 45 -17.51 -20.76 -23.36
N LEU A 46 -17.90 -19.61 -22.83
CA LEU A 46 -18.94 -18.76 -23.41
C LEU A 46 -18.56 -18.29 -24.82
N LYS A 47 -17.29 -17.89 -25.02
CA LYS A 47 -16.75 -17.53 -26.34
C LYS A 47 -16.85 -18.71 -27.32
N SER A 48 -16.46 -19.92 -26.88
CA SER A 48 -16.55 -21.13 -27.69
C SER A 48 -18.01 -21.44 -28.08
N LEU A 49 -18.94 -21.30 -27.14
CA LEU A 49 -20.37 -21.48 -27.39
C LEU A 49 -20.92 -20.43 -28.36
N LEU A 50 -20.57 -19.15 -28.20
CA LEU A 50 -20.99 -18.09 -29.13
C LEU A 50 -20.43 -18.29 -30.53
N THR A 51 -19.19 -18.77 -30.65
CA THR A 51 -18.58 -19.10 -31.94
C THR A 51 -19.33 -20.25 -32.62
N LEU A 52 -19.70 -21.28 -31.84
CA LEU A 52 -20.49 -22.41 -32.34
C LEU A 52 -21.90 -21.97 -32.75
N VAL A 53 -22.57 -21.12 -31.95
CA VAL A 53 -23.88 -20.52 -32.31
C VAL A 53 -23.76 -19.67 -33.58
N SER A 54 -22.68 -18.90 -33.75
CA SER A 54 -22.42 -18.13 -34.97
C SER A 54 -22.35 -19.04 -36.20
N LEU A 55 -21.66 -20.17 -36.05
CA LEU A 55 -21.53 -21.16 -37.12
C LEU A 55 -22.88 -21.81 -37.45
N PHE A 56 -23.71 -22.13 -36.45
CA PHE A 56 -25.07 -22.63 -36.69
C PHE A 56 -26.00 -21.59 -37.32
N LEU A 57 -25.91 -20.32 -36.90
CA LEU A 57 -26.69 -19.22 -37.47
C LEU A 57 -26.43 -19.05 -38.98
N ALA A 58 -25.23 -19.39 -39.47
CA ALA A 58 -24.92 -19.35 -40.89
C ALA A 58 -25.75 -20.33 -41.74
N PHE A 59 -26.29 -21.39 -41.14
CA PHE A 59 -27.14 -22.39 -41.83
C PHE A 59 -28.63 -22.11 -41.71
N ILE A 60 -29.04 -21.08 -40.95
CA ILE A 60 -30.45 -20.73 -40.76
C ILE A 60 -30.89 -19.81 -41.90
N VAL A 61 -31.98 -20.18 -42.57
CA VAL A 61 -32.62 -19.34 -43.59
C VAL A 61 -33.48 -18.29 -42.90
N PHE A 62 -33.04 -17.04 -42.93
CA PHE A 62 -33.80 -15.91 -42.41
C PHE A 62 -34.79 -15.39 -43.47
N GLU A 63 -36.03 -15.11 -43.07
CA GLU A 63 -37.06 -14.55 -43.96
C GLU A 63 -36.70 -13.15 -44.49
N LYS A 64 -35.91 -12.37 -43.74
CA LYS A 64 -35.44 -11.04 -44.13
C LYS A 64 -33.94 -10.92 -43.91
N SER A 65 -33.22 -10.39 -44.90
CA SER A 65 -31.78 -10.13 -44.83
C SER A 65 -31.39 -9.22 -43.66
N PHE A 66 -32.28 -8.31 -43.24
CA PHE A 66 -32.06 -7.45 -42.08
C PHE A 66 -31.94 -8.24 -40.77
N TYR A 67 -32.71 -9.31 -40.58
CA TYR A 67 -32.63 -10.13 -39.37
C TYR A 67 -31.32 -10.93 -39.31
N ALA A 68 -30.85 -11.45 -40.44
CA ALA A 68 -29.54 -12.09 -40.54
C ALA A 68 -28.41 -11.11 -40.17
N PHE A 69 -28.48 -9.88 -40.68
CA PHE A 69 -27.51 -8.83 -40.36
C PHE A 69 -27.50 -8.48 -38.86
N VAL A 70 -28.67 -8.23 -38.25
CA VAL A 70 -28.76 -7.91 -36.82
C VAL A 70 -28.27 -9.06 -35.96
N ALA A 71 -28.60 -10.32 -36.31
CA ALA A 71 -28.12 -11.48 -35.57
C ALA A 71 -26.59 -11.61 -35.65
N GLY A 72 -26.01 -11.50 -36.84
CA GLY A 72 -24.56 -11.56 -37.05
C GLY A 72 -23.83 -10.43 -36.32
N LEU A 73 -24.33 -9.19 -36.43
CA LEU A 73 -23.78 -8.04 -35.71
C LEU A 73 -23.84 -8.23 -34.20
N THR A 74 -24.96 -8.73 -33.66
CA THR A 74 -25.11 -8.97 -32.22
C THR A 74 -24.09 -9.97 -31.71
N VAL A 75 -23.93 -11.11 -32.38
CA VAL A 75 -22.97 -12.13 -31.95
C VAL A 75 -21.53 -11.64 -32.12
N TYR A 76 -21.23 -10.94 -33.20
CA TYR A 76 -19.94 -10.30 -33.41
C TYR A 76 -19.61 -9.34 -32.26
N LEU A 77 -20.51 -8.42 -31.91
CA LEU A 77 -20.32 -7.48 -30.81
C LEU A 77 -20.11 -8.19 -29.46
N LEU A 78 -20.87 -9.26 -29.19
CA LEU A 78 -20.70 -10.07 -27.97
C LEU A 78 -19.33 -10.76 -27.92
N ILE A 79 -18.87 -11.34 -29.03
CA ILE A 79 -17.56 -11.98 -29.09
C ILE A 79 -16.45 -10.94 -28.90
N THR A 80 -16.52 -9.81 -29.62
CA THR A 80 -15.56 -8.71 -29.48
C THR A 80 -15.51 -8.17 -28.06
N PHE A 81 -16.67 -8.05 -27.39
CA PHE A 81 -16.74 -7.66 -25.99
C PHE A 81 -16.03 -8.67 -25.05
N LEU A 82 -16.25 -9.97 -25.24
CA LEU A 82 -15.56 -11.00 -24.44
C LEU A 82 -14.05 -11.01 -24.73
N GLU A 83 -13.62 -10.72 -25.95
CA GLU A 83 -12.19 -10.61 -26.31
C GLU A 83 -11.50 -9.40 -25.67
N GLN A 84 -12.24 -8.32 -25.41
CA GLN A 84 -11.71 -7.15 -24.70
C GLN A 84 -11.67 -7.33 -23.18
N THR A 85 -12.10 -8.48 -22.66
CA THR A 85 -12.03 -8.77 -21.22
C THR A 85 -10.59 -9.02 -20.80
N ILE A 86 -10.10 -8.23 -19.85
CA ILE A 86 -8.79 -8.42 -19.21
C ILE A 86 -8.97 -9.27 -17.96
N PHE A 87 -8.05 -10.21 -17.74
CA PHE A 87 -8.06 -11.02 -16.53
C PHE A 87 -7.08 -10.48 -15.50
N ILE A 88 -7.55 -10.18 -14.29
CA ILE A 88 -6.68 -9.93 -13.14
C ILE A 88 -6.30 -11.26 -12.51
N TYR A 89 -5.01 -11.42 -12.25
CA TYR A 89 -4.51 -12.39 -11.29
C TYR A 89 -3.88 -11.67 -10.12
N ASN A 90 -4.07 -12.22 -8.92
CA ASN A 90 -3.59 -11.63 -7.70
C ASN A 90 -2.33 -12.36 -7.22
N SER A 91 -1.33 -11.62 -6.76
CA SER A 91 -0.30 -12.18 -5.90
C SER A 91 -0.51 -11.69 -4.47
N PHE A 92 0.00 -12.44 -3.50
CA PHE A 92 -0.01 -12.04 -2.12
C PHE A 92 1.40 -12.07 -1.56
N LEU A 93 1.92 -10.91 -1.17
CA LEU A 93 3.21 -10.77 -0.53
C LEU A 93 3.01 -10.43 0.94
N VAL A 94 3.55 -11.26 1.82
CA VAL A 94 3.63 -10.96 3.25
C VAL A 94 4.91 -10.17 3.46
N MET A 95 4.77 -8.90 3.82
CA MET A 95 5.91 -8.06 4.17
C MET A 95 6.52 -8.53 5.50
N PRO A 96 7.81 -8.26 5.74
CA PRO A 96 8.47 -8.49 7.02
C PRO A 96 7.58 -8.10 8.20
N GLN A 97 7.32 -9.07 9.08
CA GLN A 97 6.48 -8.89 10.27
C GLN A 97 7.33 -8.37 11.44
N LEU A 98 6.68 -8.04 12.55
CA LEU A 98 7.37 -7.74 13.80
C LEU A 98 8.03 -9.00 14.35
N THR A 99 9.20 -8.86 14.96
CA THR A 99 9.88 -9.96 15.66
C THR A 99 9.43 -10.12 17.11
N TYR A 100 8.50 -9.26 17.56
CA TYR A 100 8.05 -9.15 18.96
C TYR A 100 6.54 -8.85 19.04
N GLU A 101 5.98 -8.99 20.24
CA GLU A 101 4.60 -8.62 20.53
C GLU A 101 4.50 -7.10 20.78
N HIS A 102 3.84 -6.39 19.87
CA HIS A 102 3.71 -4.94 19.95
C HIS A 102 2.71 -4.52 21.04
N ASP A 103 3.22 -3.83 22.06
CA ASP A 103 2.43 -3.15 23.06
C ASP A 103 2.34 -1.63 22.77
N PRO A 104 1.16 -1.11 22.38
CA PRO A 104 0.98 0.33 22.09
C PRO A 104 1.23 1.26 23.28
N GLU A 105 1.15 0.75 24.53
CA GLU A 105 1.42 1.55 25.73
C GLU A 105 2.92 1.74 25.98
N ARG A 106 3.76 0.85 25.43
CA ARG A 106 5.23 0.97 25.49
C ARG A 106 5.79 1.91 24.43
N LEU A 107 5.04 2.23 23.37
CA LEU A 107 5.36 3.28 22.42
C LEU A 107 4.80 4.63 22.91
N LEU A 108 5.64 5.45 23.55
CA LEU A 108 5.20 6.67 24.23
C LEU A 108 4.98 7.84 23.27
N GLY A 109 5.82 7.99 22.25
CA GLY A 109 5.75 9.13 21.35
C GLY A 109 6.80 9.12 20.26
N VAL A 110 7.03 10.30 19.69
CA VAL A 110 8.02 10.54 18.64
C VAL A 110 8.85 11.75 19.01
N SER A 111 10.17 11.63 18.90
CA SER A 111 11.11 12.74 19.03
C SER A 111 11.42 13.31 17.65
N PHE A 112 11.60 14.62 17.60
CA PHE A 112 12.11 15.34 16.43
C PHE A 112 13.25 16.23 16.89
N GLY A 113 14.31 16.30 16.10
CA GLY A 113 15.50 17.07 16.43
C GLY A 113 16.34 17.36 15.21
N VAL A 114 17.45 18.07 15.45
CA VAL A 114 18.48 18.34 14.45
C VAL A 114 19.84 18.12 15.08
N GLY A 115 20.65 17.27 14.47
CA GLY A 115 22.06 17.15 14.77
C GLY A 115 22.82 18.31 14.15
N VAL A 116 23.52 19.09 14.97
CA VAL A 116 24.39 20.17 14.50
C VAL A 116 25.79 19.61 14.33
N ASN A 117 26.33 19.69 13.11
CA ASN A 117 27.71 19.30 12.86
C ASN A 117 28.66 20.31 13.54
N PRO A 118 29.54 19.89 14.47
CA PRO A 118 30.45 20.78 15.19
C PRO A 118 31.38 21.59 14.26
N SER A 119 31.63 21.08 13.06
CA SER A 119 32.52 21.68 12.06
C SER A 119 31.81 22.63 11.08
N GLY A 120 30.52 22.95 11.30
CA GLY A 120 29.75 23.86 10.45
C GLY A 120 29.15 23.23 9.19
N GLY A 121 28.94 21.91 9.20
CA GLY A 121 28.27 21.17 8.13
C GLY A 121 26.74 21.30 8.15
N PRO A 122 26.03 20.71 7.16
CA PRO A 122 24.58 20.73 7.10
C PRO A 122 23.97 20.08 8.34
N GLU A 123 22.86 20.67 8.79
CA GLU A 123 22.00 20.12 9.84
C GLU A 123 21.50 18.72 9.45
N ILE A 124 21.62 17.75 10.37
CA ILE A 124 21.16 16.37 10.16
C ILE A 124 19.78 16.24 10.81
N PRO A 125 18.70 16.01 10.05
CA PRO A 125 17.38 15.81 10.64
C PRO A 125 17.36 14.52 11.47
N ILE A 126 16.88 14.61 12.72
CA ILE A 126 16.73 13.48 13.63
C ILE A 126 15.25 13.27 13.89
N VAL A 127 14.80 12.02 13.80
CA VAL A 127 13.46 11.60 14.20
C VAL A 127 13.57 10.29 14.96
N GLY A 128 12.67 10.00 15.89
CA GLY A 128 12.81 8.75 16.61
C GLY A 128 11.57 8.32 17.36
N PHE A 129 11.49 7.02 17.66
CA PHE A 129 10.49 6.52 18.60
C PHE A 129 10.96 6.74 20.02
N VAL A 130 10.05 7.25 20.85
CA VAL A 130 10.24 7.30 22.30
C VAL A 130 9.49 6.14 22.91
N VAL A 131 10.21 5.21 23.53
CA VAL A 131 9.66 3.99 24.10
C VAL A 131 9.83 3.95 25.61
N LYS A 132 9.04 3.12 26.28
CA LYS A 132 8.97 3.07 27.75
C LYS A 132 10.22 2.51 28.41
N ASP A 133 10.86 1.53 27.79
CA ASP A 133 11.95 0.76 28.38
C ASP A 133 12.90 0.19 27.31
N GLU A 134 14.09 -0.22 27.76
CA GLU A 134 15.18 -0.68 26.89
C GLU A 134 14.89 -2.01 26.20
N GLU A 135 14.20 -2.93 26.87
CA GLU A 135 13.84 -4.23 26.28
C GLU A 135 12.99 -4.04 25.01
N TYR A 136 11.95 -3.20 25.11
CA TYR A 136 11.11 -2.87 23.97
C TYR A 136 11.90 -2.16 22.86
N ALA A 137 12.86 -1.31 23.25
CA ALA A 137 13.72 -0.63 22.30
C ALA A 137 14.58 -1.61 21.49
N HIS A 138 15.21 -2.58 22.16
CA HIS A 138 15.99 -3.62 21.48
C HIS A 138 15.13 -4.44 20.51
N GLN A 139 13.92 -4.83 20.93
CA GLN A 139 12.98 -5.55 20.07
C GLN A 139 12.57 -4.74 18.82
N MET A 140 12.27 -3.45 19.00
CA MET A 140 11.98 -2.55 17.88
C MET A 140 13.19 -2.39 16.96
N HIS A 141 14.38 -2.22 17.53
CA HIS A 141 15.62 -2.07 16.78
C HIS A 141 15.92 -3.32 15.94
N GLU A 142 15.81 -4.52 16.51
CA GLU A 142 15.97 -5.77 15.78
C GLU A 142 14.97 -5.92 14.63
N THR A 143 13.71 -5.54 14.85
CA THR A 143 12.70 -5.50 13.79
C THR A 143 13.09 -4.52 12.66
N LEU A 144 13.55 -3.32 13.00
CA LEU A 144 13.97 -2.34 11.99
C LEU A 144 15.21 -2.78 11.24
N LEU A 145 16.18 -3.39 11.93
CA LEU A 145 17.36 -3.97 11.30
C LEU A 145 16.96 -5.08 10.33
N TYR A 146 16.01 -5.93 10.71
CA TYR A 146 15.46 -6.95 9.82
C TYR A 146 14.75 -6.33 8.60
N TRP A 147 13.93 -5.29 8.79
CA TRP A 147 13.24 -4.59 7.70
C TRP A 147 14.22 -3.88 6.75
N ALA A 148 15.30 -3.30 7.28
CA ALA A 148 16.35 -2.63 6.53
C ALA A 148 17.37 -3.59 5.88
N GLY A 149 17.13 -4.90 5.91
CA GLY A 149 18.00 -5.90 5.27
C GLY A 149 19.31 -6.16 6.00
N GLY A 150 19.35 -5.93 7.31
CA GLY A 150 20.52 -6.18 8.16
C GLY A 150 21.50 -5.00 8.25
N SER A 151 21.13 -3.83 7.72
CA SER A 151 21.95 -2.62 7.75
C SER A 151 21.22 -1.50 8.49
N THR A 152 21.94 -0.73 9.31
CA THR A 152 21.41 0.53 9.88
C THR A 152 21.43 1.67 8.86
N HIS A 153 22.18 1.52 7.76
CA HIS A 153 22.19 2.44 6.64
C HIS A 153 21.29 1.90 5.51
N ASP A 154 20.05 2.38 5.42
CA ASP A 154 19.02 1.85 4.50
C ASP A 154 18.97 2.62 3.17
N GLU A 155 20.08 2.64 2.43
CA GLU A 155 20.15 3.29 1.09
C GLU A 155 19.15 2.67 0.10
N ALA A 156 18.85 1.38 0.26
CA ALA A 156 17.86 0.68 -0.55
C ALA A 156 16.41 1.12 -0.26
N GLY A 157 16.21 1.88 0.83
CA GLY A 157 14.92 2.46 1.18
C GLY A 157 13.87 1.40 1.48
N ASN A 158 14.23 0.35 2.20
CA ASN A 158 13.32 -0.73 2.58
C ASN A 158 12.36 -0.33 3.72
N VAL A 159 12.69 0.70 4.50
CA VAL A 159 11.85 1.24 5.57
C VAL A 159 11.30 2.60 5.15
N CYS A 160 10.02 2.83 5.40
CA CYS A 160 9.36 4.12 5.18
C CYS A 160 8.86 4.70 6.51
N LEU A 161 9.13 5.99 6.69
CA LEU A 161 8.58 6.82 7.74
C LEU A 161 7.57 7.79 7.13
N SER A 162 6.46 8.01 7.81
CA SER A 162 5.42 8.90 7.33
C SER A 162 4.80 9.68 8.49
N THR A 163 4.79 11.00 8.37
CA THR A 163 4.13 11.90 9.32
C THR A 163 2.93 12.56 8.66
N ILE A 164 1.73 12.20 9.12
CA ILE A 164 0.48 12.75 8.61
C ILE A 164 -0.05 13.79 9.60
N VAL A 165 -0.07 15.05 9.18
CA VAL A 165 -0.60 16.14 10.00
C VAL A 165 -2.12 16.15 9.88
N LEU A 166 -2.80 15.95 11.01
CA LEU A 166 -4.25 15.87 11.06
C LEU A 166 -4.88 17.26 11.19
N ASN A 167 -4.25 18.11 12.00
CA ASN A 167 -4.64 19.48 12.30
C ASN A 167 -3.46 20.19 12.99
N PRO A 168 -3.53 21.49 13.30
CA PRO A 168 -2.42 22.22 13.93
C PRO A 168 -1.98 21.71 15.31
N LYS A 169 -2.74 20.79 15.93
CA LYS A 169 -2.47 20.24 17.27
C LYS A 169 -2.13 18.76 17.27
N GLU A 170 -2.22 18.06 16.15
CA GLU A 170 -2.06 16.60 16.13
C GLU A 170 -1.46 16.09 14.82
N TYR A 171 -0.66 15.03 14.94
CA TYR A 171 -0.17 14.24 13.82
C TYR A 171 -0.20 12.75 14.14
N VAL A 172 -0.10 11.94 13.09
CA VAL A 172 0.15 10.50 13.19
C VAL A 172 1.51 10.23 12.56
N PHE A 173 2.38 9.54 13.29
CA PHE A 173 3.65 9.06 12.78
C PHE A 173 3.56 7.56 12.54
N LEU A 174 4.06 7.11 11.39
CA LEU A 174 4.01 5.73 10.93
C LEU A 174 5.41 5.29 10.52
N CYS A 175 5.73 4.03 10.81
CA CYS A 175 6.93 3.34 10.35
C CYS A 175 6.52 1.96 9.82
N TYR A 176 6.89 1.66 8.58
CA TYR A 176 6.48 0.43 7.91
C TYR A 176 7.44 0.04 6.77
N PRO A 177 7.48 -1.25 6.37
CA PRO A 177 8.22 -1.70 5.19
C PRO A 177 7.76 -1.02 3.89
N ASN A 178 8.69 -0.54 3.08
CA ASN A 178 8.41 0.16 1.83
C ASN A 178 7.92 -0.80 0.73
N LEU A 179 6.67 -0.61 0.29
CA LEU A 179 6.06 -1.38 -0.81
C LEU A 179 6.66 -1.05 -2.19
N GLU A 180 7.38 0.07 -2.31
CA GLU A 180 8.01 0.52 -3.55
C GLU A 180 9.51 0.17 -3.61
N SER A 181 10.02 -0.58 -2.63
CA SER A 181 11.42 -1.03 -2.60
C SER A 181 11.76 -1.91 -3.81
N ASP A 182 13.04 -1.91 -4.18
CA ASP A 182 13.53 -2.71 -5.30
C ASP A 182 13.30 -4.21 -5.11
N SER A 183 13.32 -4.70 -3.86
CA SER A 183 13.02 -6.09 -3.53
C SER A 183 11.57 -6.44 -3.89
N VAL A 184 10.62 -5.58 -3.53
CA VAL A 184 9.19 -5.78 -3.84
C VAL A 184 8.95 -5.66 -5.35
N LYS A 185 9.58 -4.68 -6.02
CA LYS A 185 9.50 -4.54 -7.49
C LYS A 185 10.01 -5.79 -8.20
N LYS A 186 11.20 -6.28 -7.86
CA LYS A 186 11.78 -7.51 -8.43
C LYS A 186 10.91 -8.74 -8.16
N HIS A 187 10.30 -8.85 -6.99
CA HIS A 187 9.36 -9.92 -6.68
C HIS A 187 8.15 -9.90 -7.63
N ASN A 188 7.52 -8.74 -7.80
CA ASN A 188 6.37 -8.57 -8.68
C ASN A 188 6.73 -8.79 -10.16
N GLU A 189 7.83 -8.22 -10.63
CA GLU A 189 8.35 -8.44 -11.99
C GLU A 189 8.62 -9.93 -12.26
N GLY A 190 9.15 -10.67 -11.28
CA GLY A 190 9.37 -12.11 -11.37
C GLY A 190 8.07 -12.92 -11.48
N ILE A 191 6.98 -12.45 -10.87
CA ILE A 191 5.65 -13.04 -11.02
C ILE A 191 5.10 -12.71 -12.41
N GLU A 192 5.16 -11.46 -12.84
CA GLU A 192 4.72 -11.04 -14.18
C GLU A 192 5.43 -11.80 -15.29
N LYS A 193 6.75 -11.97 -15.17
CA LYS A 193 7.54 -12.70 -16.17
C LYS A 193 7.10 -14.16 -16.29
N ARG A 194 6.80 -14.82 -15.17
CA ARG A 194 6.25 -16.19 -15.18
C ARG A 194 4.85 -16.22 -15.80
N ARG A 195 4.00 -15.24 -15.48
CA ARG A 195 2.63 -15.20 -16.01
C ARG A 195 2.56 -14.88 -17.51
N LYS A 196 3.45 -14.02 -18.02
CA LYS A 196 3.57 -13.72 -19.45
C LYS A 196 3.88 -14.95 -20.31
N ALA A 197 4.43 -16.03 -19.73
CA ALA A 197 4.61 -17.30 -20.43
C ALA A 197 3.28 -18.07 -20.63
N GLU A 198 2.26 -17.80 -19.81
CA GLU A 198 0.94 -18.46 -19.87
C GLU A 198 -0.12 -17.58 -20.55
N SER A 199 -0.05 -16.26 -20.35
CA SER A 199 -1.03 -15.31 -20.88
C SER A 199 -0.42 -13.92 -21.04
N LEU A 200 -0.55 -13.33 -22.23
CA LEU A 200 -0.06 -11.98 -22.54
C LEU A 200 -1.06 -10.87 -22.16
N THR A 201 -2.32 -11.22 -21.90
CA THR A 201 -3.41 -10.25 -21.66
C THR A 201 -3.79 -10.14 -20.19
N ASP A 202 -3.21 -10.95 -19.32
CA ASP A 202 -3.52 -10.95 -17.90
C ASP A 202 -2.78 -9.80 -17.19
N VAL A 203 -3.46 -9.10 -16.29
CA VAL A 203 -2.92 -7.99 -15.49
C VAL A 203 -2.63 -8.45 -14.07
N HIS A 204 -1.46 -8.10 -13.57
CA HIS A 204 -1.05 -8.39 -12.21
C HIS A 204 -1.62 -7.37 -11.24
N VAL A 205 -2.30 -7.82 -10.19
CA VAL A 205 -2.63 -6.97 -9.04
C VAL A 205 -1.91 -7.51 -7.81
N PRO A 206 -0.83 -6.85 -7.34
CA PRO A 206 -0.15 -7.27 -6.12
C PRO A 206 -0.98 -6.88 -4.89
N MET A 207 -1.13 -7.84 -3.98
CA MET A 207 -1.73 -7.63 -2.65
C MET A 207 -0.67 -7.80 -1.57
N PHE A 208 -0.77 -7.02 -0.51
CA PHE A 208 0.24 -7.00 0.55
C PHE A 208 -0.41 -7.23 1.92
N ALA A 209 0.22 -8.05 2.74
CA ALA A 209 0.04 -7.99 4.19
C ALA A 209 1.19 -7.17 4.78
N LEU A 210 0.86 -6.02 5.34
CA LEU A 210 1.80 -5.05 5.87
C LEU A 210 1.56 -4.85 7.36
N THR A 211 2.64 -4.75 8.12
CA THR A 211 2.60 -4.30 9.52
C THR A 211 3.09 -2.87 9.60
N ILE A 212 2.32 -2.03 10.29
CA ILE A 212 2.58 -0.61 10.46
C ILE A 212 2.70 -0.34 11.95
N ILE A 213 3.85 0.18 12.37
CA ILE A 213 4.04 0.73 13.72
C ILE A 213 3.62 2.19 13.66
N GLY A 214 2.67 2.60 14.48
CA GLY A 214 2.13 3.95 14.42
C GLY A 214 1.80 4.55 15.78
N LYS A 215 1.97 5.86 15.91
CA LYS A 215 1.57 6.63 17.09
C LYS A 215 0.89 7.92 16.67
N ARG A 216 -0.28 8.19 17.27
CA ARG A 216 -0.90 9.52 17.24
C ARG A 216 -0.30 10.36 18.36
N CYS A 217 0.12 11.57 18.02
CA CYS A 217 0.83 12.47 18.93
C CYS A 217 0.19 13.87 18.90
N GLU A 218 0.21 14.52 20.05
CA GLU A 218 -0.17 15.92 20.19
C GLU A 218 1.04 16.83 19.90
N ILE A 219 0.79 17.94 19.21
CA ILE A 219 1.74 19.02 18.97
C ILE A 219 1.62 20.00 20.14
N GLY A 220 2.35 19.70 21.21
CA GLY A 220 2.45 20.58 22.37
C GLY A 220 3.25 21.86 22.09
N PRO A 221 3.18 22.88 22.97
CA PRO A 221 3.91 24.14 22.81
C PRO A 221 5.44 24.00 22.75
N GLN A 222 5.97 22.91 23.32
CA GLN A 222 7.40 22.58 23.33
C GLN A 222 7.77 21.55 22.25
N SER A 223 6.83 21.17 21.37
CA SER A 223 7.11 20.22 20.30
C SER A 223 8.08 20.83 19.30
N TYR A 224 9.14 20.10 18.97
CA TYR A 224 10.07 20.48 17.92
C TYR A 224 9.53 20.16 16.51
N PHE A 225 8.41 19.43 16.40
CA PHE A 225 7.85 18.99 15.13
C PHE A 225 7.54 20.14 14.14
N PRO A 226 6.93 21.28 14.53
CA PRO A 226 6.67 22.37 13.59
C PRO A 226 7.95 22.91 12.92
N LEU A 227 9.01 23.10 13.71
CA LEU A 227 10.30 23.55 13.21
C LEU A 227 10.99 22.49 12.34
N PHE A 228 10.90 21.22 12.74
CA PHE A 228 11.39 20.10 11.94
C PHE A 228 10.68 20.05 10.57
N ARG A 229 9.36 20.18 10.54
CA ARG A 229 8.56 20.19 9.31
C ARG A 229 8.95 21.35 8.38
N GLU A 230 9.18 22.55 8.92
CA GLU A 230 9.59 23.72 8.13
C GLU A 230 10.98 23.52 7.50
N LYS A 231 11.90 22.87 8.22
CA LYS A 231 13.28 22.65 7.77
C LYS A 231 13.45 21.42 6.88
N HIS A 232 12.55 20.44 6.99
CA HIS A 232 12.65 19.19 6.24
C HIS A 232 12.52 19.42 4.73
N LYS A 233 13.31 18.68 3.96
CA LYS A 233 13.24 18.64 2.50
C LYS A 233 13.11 17.20 2.06
N ASP A 234 12.20 16.95 1.12
CA ASP A 234 11.99 15.62 0.55
C ASP A 234 13.29 15.08 -0.05
N GLY A 235 13.55 13.78 0.17
CA GLY A 235 14.74 13.08 -0.29
C GLY A 235 16.00 13.31 0.55
N VAL A 236 15.94 14.11 1.61
CA VAL A 236 17.04 14.22 2.58
C VAL A 236 16.95 13.06 3.57
N PRO A 237 18.03 12.26 3.74
CA PRO A 237 18.03 11.17 4.72
C PRO A 237 17.92 11.71 6.14
N VAL A 238 17.28 10.92 6.99
CA VAL A 238 17.09 11.25 8.40
C VAL A 238 17.80 10.23 9.28
N LEU A 239 18.34 10.71 10.39
CA LEU A 239 18.84 9.85 11.45
C LEU A 239 17.63 9.42 12.28
N PHE A 240 17.31 8.13 12.24
CA PHE A 240 16.22 7.53 12.98
C PHE A 240 16.72 6.83 14.25
N GLN A 241 16.18 7.23 15.39
CA GLN A 241 16.61 6.73 16.70
C GLN A 241 15.48 6.02 17.44
N ILE A 242 15.83 5.05 18.28
CA ILE A 242 14.92 4.53 19.30
C ILE A 242 15.47 4.96 20.65
N CYS A 243 14.67 5.73 21.40
CA CYS A 243 15.11 6.38 22.62
C CYS A 243 14.13 6.10 23.76
N ILE A 244 14.59 6.30 25.00
CA ILE A 244 13.74 6.34 26.20
C ILE A 244 13.56 7.80 26.67
N PRO A 245 12.53 8.10 27.49
CA PRO A 245 12.40 9.41 28.15
C PRO A 245 13.66 9.76 28.94
N GLY A 246 14.19 10.95 28.69
CA GLY A 246 15.28 11.54 29.45
C GLY A 246 14.78 12.53 30.51
N GLU A 247 15.72 13.23 31.13
CA GLU A 247 15.39 14.30 32.08
C GLU A 247 14.82 15.54 31.35
N ASN A 248 13.99 16.32 32.04
CA ASN A 248 13.43 17.60 31.57
C ASN A 248 12.70 17.52 30.21
N GLY A 249 12.08 16.39 29.89
CA GLY A 249 11.34 16.20 28.64
C GLY A 249 12.23 15.95 27.41
N GLY A 250 13.54 15.80 27.60
CA GLY A 250 14.44 15.31 26.56
C GLY A 250 14.30 13.80 26.33
N VAL A 251 15.08 13.29 25.38
CA VAL A 251 15.21 11.85 25.14
C VAL A 251 16.63 11.41 25.45
N LYS A 252 16.77 10.16 25.88
CA LYS A 252 18.06 9.53 26.16
C LYS A 252 18.26 8.37 25.19
N SER A 253 19.43 8.34 24.55
CA SER A 253 19.90 7.19 23.76
C SER A 253 20.10 5.97 24.66
N ILE A 254 20.00 4.79 24.05
CA ILE A 254 20.13 3.52 24.74
C ILE A 254 21.46 2.91 24.31
N ASP A 255 22.27 2.51 25.30
CA ASP A 255 23.59 1.95 25.02
C ASP A 255 23.46 0.65 24.23
N GLY A 256 24.24 0.52 23.14
CA GLY A 256 24.24 -0.66 22.29
C GLY A 256 23.14 -0.70 21.22
N LEU A 257 22.37 0.37 21.05
CA LEU A 257 21.52 0.57 19.87
C LEU A 257 22.18 1.58 18.93
N ASP A 258 22.36 1.16 17.69
CA ASP A 258 22.86 2.03 16.63
C ASP A 258 21.70 2.84 16.06
N ASP A 259 22.02 4.05 15.59
CA ASP A 259 21.06 4.88 14.88
C ASP A 259 20.91 4.41 13.43
N PHE A 260 19.70 4.51 12.89
CA PHE A 260 19.43 4.21 11.50
C PHE A 260 19.57 5.46 10.64
N VAL A 261 20.10 5.32 9.43
CA VAL A 261 20.01 6.36 8.40
C VAL A 261 18.97 5.91 7.40
N LEU A 262 17.81 6.57 7.42
CA LEU A 262 16.65 6.22 6.59
C LEU A 262 16.41 7.28 5.51
N PHE A 263 16.13 6.83 4.30
CA PHE A 263 16.04 7.70 3.11
C PHE A 263 14.61 8.03 2.70
N ASN A 264 13.60 7.40 3.31
CA ASN A 264 12.19 7.57 2.96
C ASN A 264 11.39 8.13 4.13
N LEU A 265 11.50 9.43 4.38
CA LEU A 265 10.56 10.16 5.24
C LEU A 265 9.59 10.98 4.37
N LYS A 266 8.29 10.85 4.67
CA LYS A 266 7.23 11.66 4.09
C LYS A 266 6.59 12.51 5.17
N ILE A 267 6.31 13.78 4.88
CA ILE A 267 5.47 14.62 5.74
C ILE A 267 4.36 15.20 4.87
N ARG A 268 3.10 14.90 5.19
CA ARG A 268 1.94 15.34 4.40
C ARG A 268 0.81 15.81 5.30
N ASP A 269 0.00 16.73 4.80
CA ASP A 269 -1.28 17.04 5.44
C ASP A 269 -2.31 15.96 5.06
N LYS A 270 -3.25 15.69 5.98
CA LYS A 270 -4.29 14.67 5.77
C LYS A 270 -5.07 14.86 4.46
N ASP A 271 -5.33 16.11 4.08
CA ASP A 271 -6.12 16.47 2.91
C ASP A 271 -5.37 16.25 1.58
N GLU A 272 -4.06 16.03 1.63
CA GLU A 272 -3.22 15.71 0.47
C GLU A 272 -3.17 14.21 0.16
N LEU A 273 -3.71 13.38 1.07
CA LEU A 273 -3.71 11.93 0.91
C LEU A 273 -4.71 11.48 -0.16
N THR A 274 -4.24 10.63 -1.05
CA THR A 274 -5.03 10.00 -2.11
C THR A 274 -5.22 8.51 -1.84
N ARG A 275 -6.14 7.87 -2.56
CA ARG A 275 -6.35 6.41 -2.45
C ARG A 275 -5.16 5.56 -2.86
N MET A 276 -4.14 6.16 -3.47
CA MET A 276 -2.89 5.48 -3.82
C MET A 276 -1.92 5.44 -2.63
N ASP A 277 -2.13 6.29 -1.62
CA ASP A 277 -1.30 6.35 -0.43
C ASP A 277 -1.81 5.34 0.61
N ILE A 278 -0.91 4.53 1.16
CA ILE A 278 -1.24 3.54 2.21
C ILE A 278 -1.81 4.27 3.44
N GLU A 279 -1.29 5.47 3.72
CA GLU A 279 -1.71 6.32 4.80
C GLU A 279 -3.17 6.74 4.68
N TYR A 280 -3.71 6.88 3.47
CA TYR A 280 -5.12 7.21 3.27
C TYR A 280 -6.05 6.14 3.85
N ASP A 281 -5.76 4.86 3.56
CA ASP A 281 -6.57 3.75 4.07
C ASP A 281 -6.34 3.54 5.57
N TYR A 282 -5.11 3.71 6.07
CA TYR A 282 -4.82 3.68 7.51
C TYR A 282 -5.64 4.75 8.26
N MET A 283 -5.63 5.99 7.76
CA MET A 283 -6.36 7.11 8.36
C MET A 283 -7.88 6.93 8.33
N ARG A 284 -8.42 6.14 7.39
CA ARG A 284 -9.86 5.82 7.36
C ARG A 284 -10.26 4.77 8.40
N VAL A 285 -9.33 3.91 8.81
CA VAL A 285 -9.57 2.87 9.82
C VAL A 285 -9.39 3.41 11.23
N MET A 286 -8.40 4.28 11.43
CA MET A 286 -8.00 4.81 12.75
C MET A 286 -8.61 6.18 13.10
N GLY A 287 -9.18 6.90 12.13
CA GLY A 287 -9.85 8.19 12.32
C GLY A 287 -11.35 8.08 12.52
#